data_AF-A0A562KPX0-F1
#
_entry.id   AF-A0A562KPX0-F1
#
_cell.length_a   1.000
_cell.length_b   1.000
_cell.length_c   1.000
_cell.angle_alpha   90.00
_cell.angle_beta   90.00
_cell.angle_gamma   90.00
#
_symmetry.space_group_name_H-M   'P 1'
#
loop_
_entity.id
_entity.type
_entity.pdbx_description
1 polymer ?
#
loop_
_entity_poly.entity_id
_entity_poly.type
_entity_poly.pdbx_seq_one_letter_code
_entity_poly.pdbx_strand_id
1 'polypeptide(L)' 'MSLKARAREKVERAGISNYSFDQDVLVMCGNRYTVEPCDCGEPECDGVRLLKDAPVAGRVLQ' A
#
# COMPACT_ATOMS: atom_id res chain seq x y z
N MET A 1 8.73 -14.61 1.21
CA MET A 1 7.59 -13.78 0.74
C MET A 1 8.12 -12.42 0.35
N SER A 2 7.60 -11.83 -0.74
CA SER A 2 7.91 -10.44 -1.11
C SER A 2 7.04 -9.45 -0.33
N LEU A 3 7.49 -8.20 -0.21
CA LEU A 3 6.70 -7.10 0.39
C LEU A 3 5.34 -6.93 -0.30
N LYS A 4 5.31 -7.10 -1.63
CA LYS A 4 4.08 -7.07 -2.44
C LYS A 4 3.08 -8.15 -2.03
N ALA A 5 3.52 -9.38 -1.76
CA ALA A 5 2.64 -10.46 -1.31
C ALA A 5 2.01 -10.15 0.05
N ARG A 6 2.82 -9.67 1.01
CA ARG A 6 2.33 -9.25 2.34
C ARG A 6 1.36 -8.08 2.27
N ALA A 7 1.66 -7.07 1.44
CA ALA A 7 0.77 -5.94 1.21
C ALA A 7 -0.56 -6.40 0.61
N ARG A 8 -0.53 -7.35 -0.33
CA ARG A 8 -1.74 -7.94 -0.92
C ARG A 8 -2.61 -8.61 0.15
N GLU A 9 -2.03 -9.47 0.98
CA GLU A 9 -2.75 -10.15 2.07
C GLU A 9 -3.38 -9.14 3.05
N LYS A 10 -2.65 -8.07 3.40
CA LYS A 10 -3.16 -6.99 4.27
C LYS A 10 -4.38 -6.29 3.67
N VAL A 11 -4.36 -5.99 2.38
CA VAL A 11 -5.44 -5.31 1.66
C VAL A 11 -6.66 -6.21 1.49
N GLU A 12 -6.45 -7.47 1.13
CA GLU A 12 -7.52 -8.46 0.99
C GLU A 12 -8.19 -8.74 2.34
N ARG A 13 -7.42 -8.84 3.43
CA ARG A 13 -7.95 -8.99 4.81
C ARG A 13 -8.77 -7.79 5.25
N ALA A 14 -8.43 -6.59 4.79
CA ALA A 14 -9.21 -5.37 5.04
C ALA A 14 -10.49 -5.28 4.18
N GLY A 15 -10.77 -6.26 3.31
CA GLY A 15 -11.96 -6.27 2.45
C GLY A 15 -11.90 -5.25 1.31
N ILE A 16 -10.71 -4.74 0.98
CA ILE A 16 -10.53 -3.77 -0.10
C ILE A 16 -10.38 -4.55 -1.41
N SER A 17 -11.37 -4.46 -2.28
CA SER A 17 -11.36 -5.10 -3.60
C SER A 17 -10.88 -4.19 -4.74
N ASN A 18 -10.99 -2.87 -4.55
CA ASN A 18 -10.56 -1.88 -5.54
C ASN A 18 -9.10 -1.43 -5.31
N TYR A 19 -8.17 -2.32 -5.63
CA TYR A 19 -6.74 -2.04 -5.58
C TYR A 19 -5.98 -2.60 -6.79
N SER A 20 -4.81 -2.03 -7.06
CA SER A 20 -3.86 -2.55 -8.04
C SER A 20 -2.43 -2.28 -7.59
N PHE A 21 -1.46 -2.92 -8.21
CA PHE A 21 -0.04 -2.65 -7.98
C PHE A 21 0.58 -2.07 -9.26
N ASP A 22 1.08 -0.84 -9.17
CA ASP A 22 1.90 -0.17 -10.17
C ASP A 22 3.37 -0.37 -9.78
N GLN A 23 4.02 -1.36 -10.38
CA GLN A 23 5.32 -1.88 -9.93
C GLN A 23 5.28 -2.29 -8.44
N ASP A 24 5.92 -1.50 -7.57
CA ASP A 24 6.00 -1.66 -6.10
C ASP A 24 5.09 -0.67 -5.34
N VAL A 25 4.32 0.15 -6.05
CA VAL A 25 3.35 1.09 -5.48
C VAL A 25 1.97 0.43 -5.46
N LEU A 26 1.37 0.37 -4.27
CA LEU A 26 0.00 -0.08 -4.09
C LEU A 26 -0.95 1.09 -4.35
N VAL A 27 -1.88 0.93 -5.28
CA VAL A 27 -2.92 1.92 -5.57
C VAL A 27 -4.24 1.41 -5.01
N MET A 28 -4.84 2.13 -4.07
CA MET A 28 -6.16 1.80 -3.50
C MET A 28 -7.09 3.00 -3.60
N CYS A 29 -8.25 2.82 -4.22
CA CYS A 29 -9.26 3.90 -4.38
C CYS A 29 -8.65 5.21 -4.91
N GLY A 30 -7.71 5.14 -5.86
CA GLY A 30 -7.02 6.30 -6.44
C GLY A 30 -5.91 6.92 -5.58
N ASN A 31 -5.64 6.40 -4.39
CA ASN A 31 -4.52 6.82 -3.54
C ASN A 31 -3.33 5.88 -3.77
N ARG A 32 -2.12 6.46 -3.87
CA ARG A 32 -0.87 5.72 -4.02
C ARG A 32 -0.24 5.47 -2.65
N TYR A 33 0.31 4.29 -2.46
CA TYR A 33 0.94 3.85 -1.24
C TYR A 33 2.28 3.20 -1.55
N THR A 34 3.33 3.70 -0.92
CA THR A 34 4.63 3.03 -0.88
C THR A 34 4.57 1.88 0.13
N VAL A 35 5.01 0.69 -0.29
CA VAL A 35 5.06 -0.51 0.54
C VAL A 35 6.45 -0.66 1.15
N GLU A 36 6.54 -0.58 2.48
CA GLU A 36 7.79 -0.73 3.23
C GLU A 36 7.76 -1.95 4.15
N PRO A 37 8.93 -2.55 4.48
CA PRO A 37 9.02 -3.53 5.57
C PRO A 37 8.60 -2.88 6.90
N CYS A 38 7.94 -3.66 7.75
CA CYS A 38 7.61 -3.23 9.11
C CYS A 38 8.03 -4.31 10.10
N ASP A 39 8.88 -3.92 11.05
CA ASP A 39 9.44 -4.82 12.08
C ASP A 39 9.07 -4.34 13.49
N CYS A 40 7.89 -3.73 13.65
CA CYS A 40 7.46 -3.16 14.93
C CYS A 40 7.24 -4.18 16.05
N GLY A 41 7.25 -5.49 15.75
CA GLY A 41 7.12 -6.56 16.75
C GLY A 41 5.71 -6.77 17.28
N GLU A 42 4.72 -6.02 16.81
CA GLU A 42 3.32 -6.17 17.23
C GLU A 42 2.72 -7.49 16.71
N PRO A 43 1.88 -8.18 17.51
CA PRO A 43 1.31 -9.48 17.15
C PRO A 43 0.39 -9.42 15.91
N GLU A 44 -0.14 -8.23 15.60
CA GLU A 44 -1.03 -7.99 14.46
C GLU A 44 -0.31 -7.30 13.28
N CYS A 45 1.02 -7.17 13.34
CA CYS A 45 1.78 -6.60 12.25
C CYS A 45 1.92 -7.61 11.10
N ASP A 46 1.39 -7.27 9.93
CA ASP A 46 1.54 -8.07 8.70
C ASP A 46 2.97 -8.01 8.10
N GLY A 47 3.94 -7.44 8.83
CA GLY A 47 5.32 -7.28 8.40
C GLY A 47 5.51 -6.25 7.27
N VAL A 48 4.50 -5.42 7.02
CA VAL A 48 4.50 -4.36 6.02
C VAL A 48 3.80 -3.09 6.52
N ARG A 49 4.33 -1.94 6.11
CA ARG A 49 3.75 -0.62 6.34
C ARG A 49 3.35 -0.02 4.99
N LEU A 50 2.16 0.56 4.94
CA LEU A 50 1.68 1.31 3.79
C LEU A 50 1.82 2.80 4.09
N LEU A 51 2.76 3.46 3.42
CA LEU A 51 2.89 4.91 3.48
C LEU A 51 2.06 5.52 2.37
N LYS A 52 1.00 6.24 2.74
CA LYS A 52 0.23 7.01 1.78
C LYS A 52 1.15 8.07 1.17
N ASP A 53 1.40 7.98 -0.13
CA ASP A 53 2.06 9.05 -0.84
C ASP A 53 1.18 10.28 -0.71
N ALA A 54 1.76 11.43 -0.35
CA ALA A 54 1.03 12.69 -0.41
C ALA A 54 0.36 12.76 -1.78
N PRO A 55 -0.92 13.18 -1.88
CA PRO A 55 -1.54 13.33 -3.18
C PRO A 55 -0.55 14.13 -4.01
N VAL A 56 -0.10 13.57 -5.13
CA VAL A 56 0.57 14.35 -6.16
C VAL A 56 -0.49 15.36 -6.50
N ALA A 57 -0.41 16.53 -5.88
CA ALA A 57 -1.23 17.69 -6.18
C ALA A 57 -1.16 17.73 -7.70
N GLY A 58 -2.32 17.46 -8.32
CA GLY A 58 -2.36 17.22 -9.75
C GLY A 58 -1.51 18.29 -10.40
N ARG A 59 -0.63 17.89 -11.33
CA ARG A 59 -0.19 18.86 -12.32
C ARG A 59 -1.48 19.53 -12.78
N VAL A 60 -1.68 20.76 -12.32
CA VAL A 60 -2.65 21.66 -12.89
C VAL A 60 -2.24 21.64 -14.35
N LEU A 61 -3.06 20.98 -15.18
CA LEU A 61 -2.95 21.13 -16.62
C LEU A 61 -3.20 22.63 -16.83
N GLN A 62 -2.11 23.38 -16.98
CA GLN A 62 -2.13 24.76 -17.44
C GLN A 62 -2.68 24.81 -18.86
#